data_AF-A0A3D4BVL1-F1
#
_entry.id   AF-A0A3D4BVL1-F1
#
_cell.length_a   1.000
_cell.length_b   1.000
_cell.length_c   1.000
_cell.angle_alpha   90.00
_cell.angle_beta   90.00
_cell.angle_gamma   90.00
#
_symmetry.space_group_name_H-M   'P 1'
#
loop_
_entity.id
_entity.type
_entity.pdbx_description
1 polymer ?
#
loop_
_entity_poly.entity_id
_entity_poly.type
_entity_poly.pdbx_seq_one_letter_code
_entity_poly.pdbx_strand_id
1 'polypeptide(L)' 'RAIVENEEEETGITIHYVSDDYDEGEIIFQEAIEVDFEDSPEDVQYKVQQLEHKHYPEVIEYLLRDL' A
#
# COMPACT_ATOMS: atom_id res chain seq x y z
N ARG A 1 -7.63 -8.11 8.71
CA ARG A 1 -8.65 -8.35 9.76
C ARG A 1 -8.95 -7.07 10.51
N ALA A 2 -7.98 -6.46 11.21
CA ALA A 2 -8.16 -5.21 11.95
C ALA A 2 -8.91 -4.09 11.19
N ILE A 3 -8.60 -3.87 9.91
CA ILE A 3 -9.26 -2.83 9.08
C ILE A 3 -10.77 -3.04 8.98
N VAL A 4 -11.20 -4.25 8.62
CA VAL A 4 -12.62 -4.63 8.52
C VAL A 4 -13.28 -4.68 9.91
N GLU A 5 -12.55 -5.15 10.94
CA GLU A 5 -13.06 -5.22 12.32
C GLU A 5 -13.23 -3.82 12.96
N ASN A 6 -12.44 -2.85 12.53
CA ASN A 6 -12.48 -1.47 13.00
C ASN A 6 -13.39 -0.56 12.15
N GLU A 7 -14.04 -1.10 11.11
CA GLU A 7 -14.89 -0.33 10.17
C GLU A 7 -14.15 0.85 9.52
N GLU A 8 -12.85 0.68 9.24
CA GLU A 8 -12.06 1.69 8.53
C GLU A 8 -12.55 1.81 7.08
N GLU A 9 -12.74 3.04 6.60
CA GLU A 9 -13.28 3.32 5.27
C GLU A 9 -12.21 3.23 4.16
N GLU A 10 -10.93 3.27 4.54
CA GLU A 10 -9.82 3.29 3.59
C GLU A 10 -8.64 2.43 4.08
N THR A 11 -7.89 1.86 3.13
CA THR A 11 -6.60 1.21 3.36
C THR A 11 -5.67 1.50 2.18
N GLY A 12 -4.40 1.13 2.24
CA GLY A 12 -3.50 1.41 1.13
C GLY A 12 -2.14 0.75 1.23
N ILE A 13 -1.25 1.21 0.36
CA ILE A 13 0.18 0.86 0.37
C ILE A 13 1.02 2.12 0.49
N THR A 14 2.19 1.96 1.10
CA THR A 14 3.26 2.96 1.13
C THR A 14 4.55 2.31 0.67
N ILE A 15 5.25 2.95 -0.27
CA ILE A 15 6.58 2.55 -0.73
C ILE A 15 7.54 3.65 -0.26
N HIS A 16 8.55 3.28 0.51
CA HIS A 16 9.50 4.21 1.12
C HIS A 16 10.94 3.67 1.04
N TYR A 17 11.93 4.55 1.20
CA TYR A 17 13.31 4.13 1.34
C TYR A 17 13.56 3.41 2.66
N VAL A 18 14.55 2.53 2.72
CA VAL A 18 14.90 1.88 4.01
C VAL A 18 15.68 2.87 4.88
N SER A 19 15.25 3.01 6.13
CA SER A 19 15.91 3.78 7.21
C SER A 19 16.29 2.88 8.39
N ASP A 20 17.05 3.42 9.35
CA ASP A 20 17.37 2.74 10.61
C ASP A 20 16.12 2.58 11.50
N ASP A 21 15.21 3.55 11.44
CA ASP A 21 13.93 3.52 12.12
C ASP A 21 12.90 2.74 11.29
N TYR A 22 12.21 1.81 11.93
CA TYR A 22 11.27 0.89 11.27
C TYR A 22 10.06 1.66 10.73
N ASP A 23 9.81 1.53 9.43
CA ASP A 23 8.66 2.14 8.73
C ASP A 23 8.69 3.68 8.66
N GLU A 24 9.83 4.31 8.98
CA GLU A 24 10.00 5.78 9.01
C GLU A 24 10.85 6.35 7.86
N GLY A 25 11.06 5.55 6.82
CA GLY A 25 11.82 5.99 5.66
C GLY A 25 11.11 7.07 4.87
N GLU A 26 11.87 7.84 4.08
CA GLU A 26 11.28 8.84 3.17
C GLU A 26 10.34 8.15 2.18
N ILE A 27 9.09 8.63 2.14
CA ILE A 27 8.02 8.10 1.30
C ILE A 27 8.31 8.44 -0.16
N ILE A 28 8.33 7.42 -1.01
CA ILE A 28 8.47 7.53 -2.46
C ILE A 28 7.09 7.59 -3.11
N PHE A 29 6.16 6.78 -2.61
CA PHE A 29 4.81 6.64 -3.16
C PHE A 29 3.83 6.16 -2.10
N GLN A 30 2.58 6.63 -2.19
CA GLN A 30 1.48 6.19 -1.34
C GLN A 30 0.18 6.23 -2.13
N GLU A 31 -0.62 5.17 -2.04
CA GLU A 31 -1.96 5.12 -2.65
C GLU A 31 -2.94 4.44 -1.71
N ALA A 32 -4.14 5.00 -1.62
CA ALA A 32 -5.25 4.48 -0.84
C ALA A 32 -6.34 3.90 -1.74
N ILE A 33 -7.09 2.96 -1.19
CA ILE A 33 -8.28 2.32 -1.75
C ILE A 33 -9.39 2.36 -0.71
N GLU A 34 -10.63 2.48 -1.19
CA GLU A 34 -11.81 2.36 -0.36
C GLU A 34 -11.99 0.89 0.09
N VAL A 35 -12.42 0.74 1.34
CA VAL A 35 -12.87 -0.53 1.92
C VAL A 35 -14.38 -0.51 1.92
N ASP A 36 -14.99 -1.44 1.19
CA ASP A 36 -16.45 -1.57 1.16
C ASP A 36 -16.92 -2.30 2.43
N PHE A 37 -18.10 -1.95 2.93
CA PHE A 37 -18.70 -2.61 4.10
C PHE A 37 -19.00 -4.10 3.85
N GLU A 38 -19.09 -4.52 2.59
CA GLU A 38 -19.25 -5.92 2.19
C GLU A 38 -17.91 -6.66 2.01
N ASP A 39 -16.77 -5.96 2.06
CA ASP A 39 -15.47 -6.60 1.88
C ASP A 39 -15.14 -7.53 3.06
N SER A 40 -14.77 -8.78 2.74
CA SER A 40 -14.11 -9.64 3.72
C SER A 40 -12.66 -9.19 3.94
N PRO A 41 -12.03 -9.56 5.07
CA PRO A 41 -10.60 -9.33 5.28
C PRO A 41 -9.72 -9.86 4.14
N GLU A 42 -10.13 -10.95 3.51
CA GLU A 42 -9.47 -11.57 2.37
C GLU A 42 -9.63 -10.72 1.08
N ASP A 43 -10.80 -10.09 0.87
CA ASP A 43 -11.03 -9.17 -0.25
C ASP A 43 -10.15 -7.91 -0.11
N VAL A 44 -10.12 -7.32 1.09
CA VAL A 44 -9.26 -6.16 1.38
C VAL A 44 -7.78 -6.52 1.14
N GLN A 45 -7.34 -7.68 1.63
CA GLN A 45 -5.98 -8.15 1.41
C GLN A 45 -5.68 -8.33 -0.08
N TYR A 46 -6.61 -8.90 -0.85
CA TYR A 46 -6.45 -9.07 -2.28
C TYR A 46 -6.31 -7.72 -2.99
N LYS A 47 -7.18 -6.74 -2.68
CA LYS A 47 -7.11 -5.39 -3.27
C LYS A 47 -5.76 -4.71 -2.98
N VAL A 48 -5.28 -4.75 -1.74
CA VAL A 48 -3.97 -4.19 -1.36
C VAL A 48 -2.83 -4.88 -2.11
N GLN A 49 -2.85 -6.20 -2.25
CA GLN A 49 -1.82 -6.93 -3.01
C GLN A 49 -1.83 -6.59 -4.51
N GLN A 50 -3.02 -6.40 -5.11
CA GLN A 50 -3.09 -5.94 -6.50
C GLN A 50 -2.51 -4.53 -6.65
N LEU A 51 -2.76 -3.65 -5.68
CA LEU A 51 -2.20 -2.30 -5.63
C LEU A 51 -0.66 -2.36 -5.57
N GLU A 52 -0.12 -3.19 -4.69
CA GLU A 52 1.33 -3.38 -4.52
C GLU A 52 1.97 -3.94 -5.80
N HIS A 53 1.42 -5.01 -6.37
CA HIS A 53 1.95 -5.61 -7.59
C HIS A 53 1.92 -4.68 -8.80
N LYS A 54 0.95 -3.74 -8.84
CA LYS A 54 0.87 -2.74 -9.89
C LYS A 54 1.94 -1.67 -9.71
N HIS A 55 1.99 -1.05 -8.53
CA HIS A 55 2.76 0.18 -8.33
C HIS A 55 4.21 -0.06 -7.96
N TYR A 56 4.52 -1.15 -7.27
CA TYR A 56 5.90 -1.46 -6.90
C TYR A 56 6.85 -1.51 -8.10
N PRO A 57 6.60 -2.27 -9.19
CA PRO A 57 7.49 -2.27 -10.34
C PRO A 57 7.55 -0.91 -11.06
N GLU A 58 6.45 -0.15 -11.12
CA GLU A 58 6.40 1.18 -11.74
C GLU A 58 7.26 2.19 -10.97
N VAL A 59 7.20 2.17 -9.64
CA VAL A 59 8.02 3.02 -8.76
C VAL A 59 9.50 2.67 -8.90
N ILE A 60 9.85 1.38 -8.94
CA ILE A 60 11.24 0.96 -9.18
C ILE A 60 11.72 1.42 -10.57
N GLU A 61 10.89 1.28 -11.61
CA GLU A 61 11.25 1.76 -12.94
C GLU A 61 11.46 3.28 -12.97
N TYR A 62 10.60 4.05 -12.31
CA TYR A 62 10.75 5.50 -12.16
C TYR A 62 12.10 5.86 -11.51
N LEU A 63 12.43 5.23 -10.38
CA LEU A 63 13.69 5.47 -9.69
C LEU A 63 14.92 5.10 -10.51
N LEU A 64 14.85 4.04 -11.32
CA LEU A 64 15.95 3.62 -12.20
C LEU A 64 16.15 4.56 -13.39
N ARG A 65 15.13 5.30 -13.82
CA ARG A 65 15.24 6.28 -14.91
C ARG A 65 15.86 7.60 -14.46
N ASP A 66 15.69 7.95 -13.18
CA ASP A 66 16.23 9.18 -12.59
C ASP A 66 17.66 9.01 -12.02
N LEU A 67 18.25 7.81 -12.13
CA LEU A 67 19.66 7.49 -11.83
C LEU A 67 20.57 7.73 -13.04
#